data_AF-A0A6G4JAC8-F1
#
_entry.id   AF-A0A6G4JAC8-F1
#
_cell.length_a   1.000
_cell.length_b   1.000
_cell.length_c   1.000
_cell.angle_alpha   90.00
_cell.angle_beta   90.00
_cell.angle_gamma   90.00
#
_symmetry.space_group_name_H-M   'P 1'
#
loop_
_entity.id
_entity.type
_entity.pdbx_description
1 polymer ?
#
loop_
_entity_poly.entity_id
_entity_poly.type
_entity_poly.pdbx_seq_one_letter_code
_entity_poly.pdbx_strand_id
1 'polypeptide(L)'
;TKTALNGDAKLNEAKAAAKQTLGTLTHINNAQRTALDNEITQATNVEGVNTVKAKAQQLDGAMGQLETSIRDKDTTLQSQNYQDADDAKRTAYSQAVNAAATILNKTAGGCLLYTS
;
A
#
# COMPACT_ATOMS: atom_id res chain seq x y z
N THR A 1 3.89 3.83 40.20
CA THR A 1 3.11 4.56 39.17
C THR A 1 3.95 5.33 38.15
N LYS A 2 5.27 5.55 38.34
CA LYS A 2 6.13 6.22 37.33
C LYS A 2 6.38 5.39 36.05
N THR A 3 6.37 4.06 36.15
CA THR A 3 6.61 3.16 35.00
C THR A 3 5.45 3.11 34.00
N ALA A 4 4.19 3.18 34.48
CA ALA A 4 3.00 3.20 33.62
C ALA A 4 2.92 4.50 32.81
N LEU A 5 3.09 5.66 33.47
CA LEU A 5 3.12 6.97 32.80
C LEU A 5 4.23 7.07 31.74
N ASN A 6 5.40 6.49 32.02
CA ASN A 6 6.49 6.44 31.04
C ASN A 6 6.20 5.48 29.87
N GLY A 7 5.40 4.44 30.08
CA GLY A 7 4.95 3.52 29.03
C GLY A 7 3.93 4.17 28.09
N ASP A 8 2.94 4.85 28.66
CA ASP A 8 1.88 5.54 27.90
C ASP A 8 2.45 6.71 27.06
N ALA A 9 3.39 7.48 27.64
CA ALA A 9 4.09 8.54 26.91
C ALA A 9 4.87 7.98 25.70
N LYS A 10 5.67 6.92 25.90
CA LYS A 10 6.41 6.26 24.82
C LYS A 10 5.51 5.67 23.74
N LEU A 11 4.37 5.12 24.13
CA LEU A 11 3.39 4.60 23.17
C LEU A 11 2.82 5.73 22.30
N ASN A 12 2.45 6.86 22.91
CA ASN A 12 1.91 8.01 22.19
C ASN A 12 2.95 8.62 21.23
N GLU A 13 4.22 8.75 21.66
CA GLU A 13 5.32 9.18 20.80
C GLU A 13 5.53 8.23 19.62
N ALA A 14 5.53 6.92 19.87
CA ALA A 14 5.65 5.92 18.80
C ALA A 14 4.50 6.04 17.79
N LYS A 15 3.25 6.20 18.27
CA LYS A 15 2.08 6.40 17.40
C LYS A 15 2.21 7.65 16.55
N ALA A 16 2.64 8.77 17.14
CA ALA A 16 2.85 10.02 16.41
C ALA A 16 3.91 9.86 15.31
N ALA A 17 5.05 9.23 15.63
CA ALA A 17 6.11 8.96 14.66
C ALA A 17 5.65 8.02 13.52
N ALA A 18 4.86 6.99 13.85
CA ALA A 18 4.29 6.09 12.85
C ALA A 18 3.28 6.80 11.94
N LYS A 19 2.40 7.66 12.49
CA LYS A 19 1.47 8.48 11.69
C LYS A 19 2.20 9.48 10.80
N GLN A 20 3.29 10.08 11.28
CA GLN A 20 4.13 10.96 10.47
C GLN A 20 4.76 10.19 9.30
N THR A 21 5.32 9.01 9.57
CA THR A 21 5.87 8.12 8.53
C THR A 21 4.80 7.71 7.54
N LEU A 22 3.60 7.32 8.00
CA LEU A 22 2.47 6.98 7.14
C LEU A 22 2.15 8.16 6.21
N GLY A 23 2.16 9.40 6.71
CA GLY A 23 1.93 10.61 5.93
C GLY A 23 2.92 10.85 4.79
N THR A 24 4.15 10.31 4.86
CA THR A 24 5.16 10.47 3.80
C THR A 24 5.07 9.41 2.70
N LEU A 25 4.27 8.36 2.88
CA LEU A 25 4.15 7.26 1.91
C LEU A 25 3.34 7.71 0.69
N THR A 26 3.89 7.53 -0.51
CA THR A 26 3.35 8.13 -1.75
C THR A 26 2.66 7.12 -2.67
N HIS A 27 2.90 5.82 -2.52
CA HIS A 27 2.41 4.78 -3.43
C HIS A 27 1.18 4.04 -2.90
N ILE A 28 0.98 3.96 -1.58
CA ILE A 28 -0.27 3.43 -1.02
C ILE A 28 -1.51 4.28 -1.41
N ASN A 29 -2.68 3.64 -1.50
CA ASN A 29 -3.97 4.29 -1.77
C ASN A 29 -4.67 4.74 -0.47
N ASN A 30 -5.80 5.45 -0.59
CA ASN A 30 -6.52 5.99 0.57
C ASN A 30 -7.06 4.89 1.49
N ALA A 31 -7.60 3.79 0.95
CA ALA A 31 -8.14 2.70 1.76
C ALA A 31 -7.05 2.01 2.58
N GLN A 32 -5.88 1.77 1.98
CA GLN A 32 -4.70 1.23 2.64
C GLN A 32 -4.19 2.17 3.75
N ARG A 33 -4.11 3.48 3.44
CA ARG A 33 -3.71 4.51 4.41
C ARG A 33 -4.64 4.54 5.62
N THR A 34 -5.96 4.55 5.40
CA THR A 34 -6.95 4.53 6.47
C THR A 34 -6.85 3.28 7.34
N ALA A 35 -6.66 2.10 6.71
CA ALA A 35 -6.48 0.86 7.46
C ALA A 35 -5.21 0.89 8.34
N LEU A 36 -4.08 1.38 7.81
CA LEU A 36 -2.83 1.51 8.57
C LEU A 36 -2.96 2.54 9.70
N ASP A 37 -3.63 3.67 9.48
CA ASP A 37 -3.87 4.66 10.56
C ASP A 37 -4.72 4.06 11.68
N ASN A 38 -5.74 3.27 11.34
CA ASN A 38 -6.56 2.55 12.30
C ASN A 38 -5.74 1.52 13.09
N GLU A 39 -4.87 0.75 12.43
CA GLU A 39 -3.96 -0.21 13.08
C GLU A 39 -2.96 0.50 14.03
N ILE A 40 -2.36 1.62 13.61
CA ILE A 40 -1.48 2.44 14.48
C ILE A 40 -2.26 2.94 15.71
N THR A 41 -3.49 3.40 15.50
CA THR A 41 -4.35 3.93 16.57
C THR A 41 -4.71 2.84 17.58
N GLN A 42 -5.01 1.62 17.11
CA GLN A 42 -5.42 0.48 17.94
C GLN A 42 -4.26 -0.23 18.66
N ALA A 43 -3.01 -0.06 18.20
CA ALA A 43 -1.86 -0.69 18.84
C ALA A 43 -1.74 -0.32 20.33
N THR A 44 -1.50 -1.31 21.19
CA THR A 44 -1.49 -1.17 22.66
C THR A 44 -0.08 -1.10 23.26
N ASN A 45 0.95 -1.28 22.42
CA ASN A 45 2.35 -1.21 22.84
C ASN A 45 3.24 -0.71 21.69
N VAL A 46 4.47 -0.30 22.04
CA VAL A 46 5.43 0.31 21.10
C VAL A 46 5.86 -0.65 19.99
N GLU A 47 5.99 -1.95 20.30
CA GLU A 47 6.36 -2.97 19.33
C GLU A 47 5.28 -3.11 18.25
N GLY A 48 4.01 -3.20 18.64
CA GLY A 48 2.87 -3.25 17.72
C GLY A 48 2.83 -2.03 16.80
N VAL A 49 3.07 -0.83 17.33
CA VAL A 49 3.17 0.39 16.50
C VAL A 49 4.32 0.28 15.49
N ASN A 50 5.50 -0.20 15.90
CA ASN A 50 6.63 -0.38 15.00
C ASN A 50 6.38 -1.44 13.93
N THR A 51 5.66 -2.52 14.25
CA THR A 51 5.23 -3.53 13.28
C THR A 51 4.30 -2.93 12.22
N VAL A 52 3.30 -2.14 12.62
CA VAL A 52 2.41 -1.47 11.66
C VAL A 52 3.17 -0.46 10.79
N LYS A 53 4.14 0.27 11.37
CA LYS A 53 5.02 1.18 10.62
C LYS A 53 5.83 0.42 9.55
N ALA A 54 6.45 -0.71 9.90
CA ALA A 54 7.21 -1.53 8.96
C ALA A 54 6.30 -2.09 7.85
N LYS A 55 5.11 -2.58 8.20
CA LYS A 55 4.08 -3.04 7.26
C LYS A 55 3.68 -1.92 6.30
N ALA A 56 3.50 -0.69 6.78
CA ALA A 56 3.18 0.46 5.94
C ALA A 56 4.27 0.73 4.89
N GLN A 57 5.55 0.72 5.29
CA GLN A 57 6.68 0.95 4.39
C GLN A 57 6.84 -0.17 3.36
N GLN A 58 6.63 -1.42 3.76
CA GLN A 58 6.67 -2.57 2.85
C GLN A 58 5.53 -2.50 1.82
N LEU A 59 4.32 -2.17 2.27
CA LEU A 59 3.17 -2.01 1.37
C LEU A 59 3.41 -0.88 0.36
N ASP A 60 3.97 0.25 0.80
CA ASP A 60 4.30 1.37 -0.08
C ASP A 60 5.33 0.97 -1.14
N GLY A 61 6.38 0.24 -0.75
CA GLY A 61 7.36 -0.32 -1.69
C GLY A 61 6.73 -1.26 -2.72
N ALA A 62 5.87 -2.17 -2.27
CA ALA A 62 5.15 -3.10 -3.16
C ALA A 62 4.21 -2.36 -4.13
N MET A 63 3.55 -1.30 -3.67
CA MET A 63 2.70 -0.45 -4.52
C MET A 63 3.52 0.32 -5.55
N GLY A 64 4.71 0.81 -5.20
CA GLY A 64 5.63 1.44 -6.16
C GLY A 64 6.18 0.47 -7.20
N GLN A 65 6.41 -0.80 -6.81
CA GLN A 65 6.76 -1.88 -7.75
C GLN A 65 5.60 -2.19 -8.69
N LEU A 66 4.38 -2.29 -8.18
CA LEU A 66 3.17 -2.50 -8.99
C LEU A 66 2.96 -1.35 -9.99
N GLU A 67 3.12 -0.11 -9.55
CA GLU A 67 3.05 1.09 -10.40
C GLU A 67 4.10 1.04 -11.51
N THR A 68 5.33 0.65 -11.17
CA THR A 68 6.42 0.48 -12.15
C THR A 68 6.10 -0.62 -13.17
N SER A 69 5.50 -1.73 -12.74
CA SER A 69 5.21 -2.88 -13.61
C SER A 69 4.22 -2.58 -14.75
N ILE A 70 3.37 -1.56 -14.58
CA ILE A 70 2.38 -1.16 -15.58
C ILE A 70 2.66 0.19 -16.23
N ARG A 71 3.85 0.77 -16.01
CA ARG A 71 4.22 2.10 -16.50
C ARG A 71 4.08 2.22 -18.02
N ASP A 72 4.50 1.18 -18.74
CA ASP A 72 4.54 1.17 -20.21
C ASP A 72 3.27 0.56 -20.82
N LYS A 73 2.16 0.48 -20.04
CA LYS A 73 0.93 -0.19 -20.48
C LYS A 73 0.35 0.43 -21.76
N ASP A 74 0.32 1.75 -21.87
CA ASP A 74 -0.34 2.43 -23.01
C ASP A 74 0.47 2.21 -24.30
N THR A 75 1.80 2.28 -24.20
CA THR A 75 2.72 1.93 -25.29
C THR A 75 2.57 0.46 -25.69
N THR A 76 2.48 -0.44 -24.71
CA THR A 76 2.32 -1.87 -24.99
C THR A 76 0.99 -2.16 -25.68
N LEU A 77 -0.12 -1.59 -25.19
CA LEU A 77 -1.46 -1.77 -25.76
C LEU A 77 -1.60 -1.20 -27.18
N GLN A 78 -0.83 -0.17 -27.52
CA GLN A 78 -0.79 0.43 -28.86
C GLN A 78 0.21 -0.26 -29.81
N SER A 79 1.10 -1.10 -29.28
CA SER A 79 2.14 -1.73 -30.09
C SER A 79 1.59 -2.78 -31.05
N GLN A 80 2.20 -2.89 -32.22
CA GLN A 80 1.85 -3.91 -33.21
C GLN A 80 2.02 -5.33 -32.65
N ASN A 81 3.05 -5.56 -31.82
CA ASN A 81 3.25 -6.84 -31.13
C ASN A 81 2.05 -7.24 -30.26
N TYR A 82 1.41 -6.28 -29.60
CA TYR A 82 0.19 -6.56 -28.84
C TYR A 82 -1.01 -6.78 -29.76
N GLN A 83 -1.15 -6.01 -30.85
CA GLN A 83 -2.26 -6.19 -31.79
C GLN A 83 -2.19 -7.52 -32.55
N ASP A 84 -0.98 -7.99 -32.87
CA ASP A 84 -0.73 -9.26 -33.59
C ASP A 84 -0.64 -10.48 -32.65
N ALA A 85 -0.64 -10.27 -31.33
CA ALA A 85 -0.60 -11.36 -30.37
C ALA A 85 -1.91 -12.16 -30.37
N ASP A 86 -1.82 -13.45 -30.06
CA ASP A 86 -3.00 -14.30 -29.86
C ASP A 86 -3.96 -13.68 -28.85
N ASP A 87 -5.27 -13.83 -29.10
CA ASP A 87 -6.31 -13.23 -28.27
C ASP A 87 -6.17 -13.57 -26.78
N ALA A 88 -5.80 -14.81 -26.45
CA ALA A 88 -5.56 -15.23 -25.08
C ALA A 88 -4.46 -14.40 -24.38
N LYS A 89 -3.37 -14.08 -25.08
CA LYS A 89 -2.27 -13.26 -24.54
C LYS A 89 -2.69 -11.81 -24.37
N ARG A 90 -3.43 -11.26 -25.35
CA ARG A 90 -3.98 -9.90 -25.28
C ARG A 90 -4.93 -9.73 -24.09
N THR A 91 -5.86 -10.67 -23.93
CA THR A 91 -6.81 -10.69 -22.82
C THR A 91 -6.10 -10.80 -21.48
N ALA A 92 -5.16 -11.74 -21.33
CA ALA A 92 -4.42 -11.92 -20.08
C ALA A 92 -3.64 -10.65 -19.69
N TYR A 93 -2.96 -10.02 -20.64
CA TYR A 93 -2.23 -8.78 -20.40
C TYR A 93 -3.18 -7.64 -19.98
N SER A 94 -4.26 -7.42 -20.73
CA SER A 94 -5.25 -6.38 -20.42
C SER A 94 -5.90 -6.56 -19.05
N GLN A 95 -6.22 -7.80 -18.67
CA GLN A 95 -6.76 -8.12 -17.36
C GLN A 95 -5.77 -7.81 -16.24
N ALA A 96 -4.50 -8.21 -16.40
CA ALA A 96 -3.46 -7.93 -15.43
C ALA A 96 -3.23 -6.42 -15.25
N VAL A 97 -3.17 -5.67 -16.35
CA VAL A 97 -3.04 -4.20 -16.33
C VAL A 97 -4.25 -3.55 -15.64
N ASN A 98 -5.46 -3.99 -15.95
CA ASN A 98 -6.67 -3.42 -15.35
C ASN A 98 -6.76 -3.71 -13.83
N ALA A 99 -6.40 -4.93 -13.42
CA ALA A 99 -6.35 -5.31 -12.01
C ALA A 99 -5.34 -4.44 -11.24
N ALA A 100 -4.12 -4.29 -11.79
CA ALA A 100 -3.09 -3.43 -11.21
C ALA A 100 -3.54 -1.96 -11.14
N ALA A 101 -4.14 -1.42 -12.21
CA ALA A 101 -4.65 -0.05 -12.23
C ALA A 101 -5.76 0.18 -11.19
N THR A 102 -6.62 -0.82 -10.97
CA THR A 102 -7.68 -0.77 -9.94
C THR A 102 -7.07 -0.71 -8.55
N ILE A 103 -6.04 -1.52 -8.26
CA ILE A 103 -5.35 -1.54 -6.96
C ILE A 103 -4.64 -0.20 -6.69
N LEU A 104 -3.93 0.31 -7.70
CA LEU A 104 -3.15 1.56 -7.64
C LEU A 104 -4.02 2.82 -7.56
N ASN A 105 -5.30 2.72 -7.90
CA ASN A 105 -6.20 3.86 -7.88
C ASN A 105 -6.22 4.49 -6.48
N LYS A 106 -5.75 5.74 -6.38
CA LYS A 106 -5.59 6.44 -5.09
C LYS A 106 -6.89 6.62 -4.33
N THR A 107 -7.99 6.83 -5.04
CA THR A 107 -9.29 7.16 -4.45
C THR A 107 -10.21 5.95 -4.35
N ALA A 108 -10.17 5.04 -5.33
CA ALA A 108 -11.07 3.88 -5.43
C ALA A 108 -10.38 2.53 -5.23
N GLY A 109 -9.06 2.49 -5.03
CA GLY A 109 -8.33 1.25 -4.81
C GLY A 109 -8.67 0.61 -3.47
N GLY A 110 -8.89 -0.70 -3.48
CA GLY A 110 -9.17 -1.49 -2.30
C GLY A 110 -7.98 -1.61 -1.34
N CYS A 111 -8.25 -2.01 -0.10
CA CYS A 111 -7.21 -2.28 0.88
C CYS A 111 -6.64 -3.71 0.71
N LEU A 112 -5.33 -3.85 0.56
CA LEU A 112 -4.65 -5.16 0.41
C LEU A 112 -4.36 -5.85 1.76
N LEU A 113 -4.62 -5.19 2.88
CA LEU A 113 -4.21 -5.66 4.22
C LEU A 113 -5.08 -6.80 4.78
N TYR A 114 -6.13 -7.22 4.08
CA TYR A 114 -7.08 -8.26 4.50
C TYR A 114 -7.01 -9.55 3.67
N THR A 115 -5.94 -9.76 2.90
CA THR A 115 -5.77 -11.03 2.19
C THR A 115 -5.17 -12.06 3.16
N SER A 116 -6.06 -12.90 3.70
CA SER A 116 -5.76 -14.02 4.61
C SER A 116 -4.99 -15.14 3.92
#